data_AF-A0A7V3FHP3-F1
#
_entry.id   AF-A0A7V3FHP3-F1
#
_cell.length_a   1.000
_cell.length_b   1.000
_cell.length_c   1.000
_cell.angle_alpha   90.00
_cell.angle_beta   90.00
_cell.angle_gamma   90.00
#
_symmetry.space_group_name_H-M   'P 1'
#
loop_
_entity.id
_entity.type
_entity.pdbx_description
1 polymer ?
#
loop_
_entity_poly.entity_id
_entity_poly.type
_entity_poly.pdbx_seq_one_letter_code
_entity_poly.pdbx_strand_id
1 'polypeptide(L)'
;MAAHAHPVVHEAPKGFIRKYIFSTDHKIIGIQYYLLALFSVFIGIILSLLMRLHLIAPNVELPFFGQMTPEQYLALMTMHGTIMVFFVLTTAPQSGFGNYFLPIQIGAPDMAFPRLNMLSFWVTFAALIVMLAAFFVAGGPGGVAGGAPISGWTAYTPLSAIGPIAGPGLGMGQTLWILSLALFAGASLMGALNFITTTLDLRTKGMSLMRMPLTVWAWFVTAILALLGFAVLLGAGILLLLDRTAGTSFFVPAGLVVSDTQIPHKGGSPLLWQHLFWFFGHPEVYIAILPGMGVTSHVLSTFARKPIFGYRAMVYAIFAIALLGLSVWGHHMFVSGMSPYSALAFSLLTMSIGVPSAIKTFNWIGTLWGGQIRLTTAMLFAIGFVSLFVTGGLSGLFLAQPAVDLPLHDTYFVVGHFHMIMGVAAIFGIFAATYFWFPKMFGRFLNERIGKIHFWITFIGVYAIFMPMHFIGLSGHPRRYADTTAVQFLAQLDPVHTFMTVAAVITGAAQLLFLFNFFWGLWKGEKAPDINPWKATSLEWTVPSPPPHDNFQGRFPTVYRGPYEYSVPGAAEDYTPQNAPDTGQTASRQ
;
A
#
# COMPACT_ATOMS: atom_id res chain seq x y z
N MET A 1 -8.22 -23.05 -32.92
CA MET A 1 -9.28 -22.03 -32.80
C MET A 1 -10.19 -22.46 -31.67
N ALA A 2 -9.94 -22.01 -30.44
CA ALA A 2 -10.89 -22.22 -29.35
C ALA A 2 -12.03 -21.20 -29.56
N ALA A 3 -13.27 -21.68 -29.64
CA ALA A 3 -14.43 -20.81 -29.64
C ALA A 3 -14.37 -19.93 -28.38
N HIS A 4 -14.23 -18.62 -28.52
CA HIS A 4 -14.41 -17.69 -27.43
C HIS A 4 -15.88 -17.81 -26.99
N ALA A 5 -16.12 -18.59 -25.93
CA ALA A 5 -17.41 -18.60 -25.25
C ALA A 5 -17.75 -17.15 -24.88
N HIS A 6 -18.98 -16.72 -25.17
CA HIS A 6 -19.45 -15.41 -24.73
C HIS A 6 -19.23 -15.28 -23.22
N PRO A 7 -18.71 -14.14 -22.72
CA PRO A 7 -18.48 -13.96 -21.30
C PRO A 7 -19.78 -14.23 -20.53
N VAL A 8 -19.73 -15.07 -19.50
CA VAL A 8 -20.89 -15.31 -18.63
C VAL A 8 -21.17 -14.02 -17.88
N VAL A 9 -22.24 -13.33 -18.25
CA VAL A 9 -22.69 -12.12 -17.55
C VAL A 9 -23.60 -12.55 -16.41
N HIS A 10 -23.24 -12.18 -15.18
CA HIS A 10 -24.09 -12.42 -14.02
C HIS A 10 -25.30 -11.47 -14.02
N GLU A 11 -26.44 -11.93 -13.50
CA GLU A 11 -27.60 -11.06 -13.34
C GLU A 11 -27.29 -9.93 -12.35
N ALA A 12 -27.74 -8.72 -12.70
CA ALA A 12 -27.62 -7.56 -11.82
C ALA A 12 -28.28 -7.81 -10.45
N PRO A 13 -27.64 -7.41 -9.34
CA PRO A 13 -28.18 -7.64 -8.01
C PRO A 13 -29.50 -6.89 -7.80
N LYS A 14 -30.51 -7.63 -7.30
CA LYS A 14 -31.83 -7.09 -6.92
C LYS A 14 -31.87 -6.77 -5.42
N GLY A 15 -32.39 -5.59 -5.07
CA GLY A 15 -32.54 -5.13 -3.69
C GLY A 15 -31.28 -4.48 -3.08
N PHE A 16 -31.46 -3.68 -2.04
CA PHE A 16 -30.38 -2.89 -1.43
C PHE A 16 -29.25 -3.75 -0.86
N ILE A 17 -29.59 -4.83 -0.15
CA ILE A 17 -28.62 -5.71 0.54
C ILE A 17 -27.65 -6.35 -0.46
N ARG A 18 -28.17 -6.97 -1.54
CA ARG A 18 -27.34 -7.59 -2.58
C ARG A 18 -26.62 -6.58 -3.46
N LYS A 19 -27.09 -5.32 -3.50
CA LYS A 19 -26.45 -4.28 -4.31
C LYS A 19 -25.29 -3.61 -3.58
N TYR A 20 -25.38 -3.38 -2.28
CA TYR A 20 -24.44 -2.53 -1.54
C TYR A 20 -23.76 -3.18 -0.33
N ILE A 21 -24.31 -4.25 0.24
CA ILE A 21 -23.75 -4.92 1.42
C ILE A 21 -23.05 -6.22 0.96
N PHE A 22 -23.84 -7.22 0.57
CA PHE A 22 -23.35 -8.48 0.03
C PHE A 22 -23.38 -8.45 -1.50
N SER A 23 -22.63 -7.50 -2.06
CA SER A 23 -22.53 -7.30 -3.50
C SER A 23 -21.50 -8.22 -4.12
N THR A 24 -21.82 -8.77 -5.30
CA THR A 24 -20.85 -9.47 -6.15
C THR A 24 -20.25 -8.58 -7.22
N ASP A 25 -20.75 -7.34 -7.38
CA ASP A 25 -20.22 -6.40 -8.37
C ASP A 25 -18.85 -5.86 -7.94
N HIS A 26 -17.81 -6.14 -8.72
CA HIS A 26 -16.44 -5.70 -8.45
C HIS A 26 -16.30 -4.19 -8.25
N LYS A 27 -17.16 -3.36 -8.86
CA LYS A 27 -17.15 -1.89 -8.69
C LYS A 27 -17.59 -1.50 -7.29
N ILE A 28 -18.65 -2.13 -6.80
CA ILE A 28 -19.15 -1.89 -5.44
C ILE A 28 -18.15 -2.40 -4.42
N ILE A 29 -17.61 -3.61 -4.61
CA ILE A 29 -16.58 -4.18 -3.74
C ILE A 29 -15.34 -3.28 -3.71
N GLY A 30 -14.90 -2.75 -4.87
CA GLY A 30 -13.81 -1.79 -4.95
C GLY A 30 -14.07 -0.50 -4.16
N ILE A 31 -15.29 0.05 -4.24
CA ILE A 31 -15.70 1.21 -3.40
C ILE A 31 -15.71 0.83 -1.92
N GLN A 32 -16.21 -0.35 -1.54
CA GLN A 32 -16.22 -0.81 -0.15
C GLN A 32 -14.80 -0.90 0.42
N TYR A 33 -13.86 -1.49 -0.32
CA TYR A 33 -12.44 -1.53 0.06
C TYR A 33 -11.83 -0.14 0.16
N TYR A 34 -12.15 0.75 -0.77
CA TYR A 34 -11.64 2.12 -0.76
C TYR A 34 -12.15 2.91 0.46
N LEU A 35 -13.42 2.77 0.82
CA LEU A 35 -13.98 3.38 2.03
C LEU A 35 -13.42 2.75 3.31
N LEU A 36 -13.17 1.45 3.33
CA LEU A 36 -12.49 0.76 4.43
C LEU A 36 -11.09 1.33 4.66
N ALA A 37 -10.33 1.53 3.59
CA ALA A 37 -9.02 2.16 3.65
C ALA A 37 -9.09 3.64 4.06
N LEU A 38 -10.10 4.39 3.60
CA LEU A 38 -10.31 5.78 3.99
C LEU A 38 -10.61 5.92 5.50
N PHE A 39 -11.39 5.00 6.06
CA PHE A 39 -11.62 4.94 7.51
C PHE A 39 -10.35 4.56 8.27
N SER A 40 -9.61 3.56 7.76
CA SER A 40 -8.38 3.05 8.38
C SER A 40 -7.26 4.11 8.41
N VAL A 41 -7.09 4.88 7.34
CA VAL A 41 -6.05 5.92 7.28
C VAL A 41 -6.33 7.06 8.26
N PHE A 42 -7.60 7.40 8.50
CA PHE A 42 -7.97 8.39 9.50
C PHE A 42 -7.55 7.96 10.91
N ILE A 43 -7.79 6.69 11.26
CA ILE A 43 -7.29 6.11 12.52
C ILE A 43 -5.77 6.16 12.57
N GLY A 44 -5.10 5.69 11.51
CA GLY A 44 -3.63 5.68 11.42
C GLY A 44 -3.00 7.06 11.63
N ILE A 45 -3.59 8.12 11.05
CA ILE A 45 -3.13 9.51 11.23
C ILE A 45 -3.31 9.96 12.68
N ILE A 46 -4.46 9.68 13.31
CA ILE A 46 -4.68 10.04 14.72
C ILE A 46 -3.64 9.37 15.62
N LEU A 47 -3.41 8.06 15.45
CA LEU A 47 -2.40 7.33 16.22
C LEU A 47 -1.00 7.94 16.04
N SER A 48 -0.65 8.31 14.81
CA SER A 48 0.63 8.98 14.50
C SER A 48 0.76 10.33 15.19
N LEU A 49 -0.26 11.19 15.10
CA LEU A 49 -0.25 12.51 15.72
C LEU A 49 -0.16 12.43 17.24
N LEU A 50 -0.85 11.47 17.87
CA LEU A 50 -0.74 11.24 19.31
C LEU A 50 0.69 10.89 19.72
N MET A 51 1.37 10.00 18.98
CA MET A 51 2.79 9.69 19.22
C MET A 51 3.68 10.92 19.07
N ARG A 52 3.48 11.71 18.01
CA ARG A 52 4.26 12.92 17.72
C ARG A 52 4.09 14.00 18.78
N LEU A 53 2.88 14.16 19.31
CA LEU A 53 2.58 15.09 20.40
C LEU A 53 3.20 14.62 21.72
N HIS A 54 3.16 13.32 22.02
CA HIS A 54 3.80 12.76 23.21
C HIS A 54 5.32 13.03 23.22
N LEU A 55 6.00 12.83 22.09
CA LEU A 55 7.45 13.03 21.99
C LEU A 55 7.93 14.45 22.32
N ILE A 56 7.08 15.46 22.14
CA ILE A 56 7.45 16.87 22.42
C ILE A 56 6.92 17.35 23.77
N ALA A 57 6.03 16.57 24.39
CA ALA A 57 5.35 16.92 25.63
C ALA A 57 4.97 15.64 26.41
N PRO A 58 5.96 14.86 26.90
CA PRO A 58 5.73 13.54 27.49
C PRO A 58 4.93 13.57 28.81
N ASN A 59 4.90 14.72 29.47
CA ASN A 59 4.21 14.94 30.74
C ASN A 59 2.79 15.53 30.58
N VAL A 60 2.31 15.72 29.35
CA VAL A 60 0.95 16.22 29.12
C VAL A 60 -0.07 15.12 29.38
N GLU A 61 -1.05 15.43 30.22
CA GLU A 61 -2.22 14.60 30.41
C GLU A 61 -3.21 14.82 29.25
N LEU A 62 -3.53 13.74 28.54
CA LEU A 62 -4.56 13.77 27.52
C LEU A 62 -5.93 13.68 28.18
N PRO A 63 -6.92 14.50 27.76
CA PRO A 63 -8.28 14.39 28.25
C PRO A 63 -8.80 12.96 28.11
N PHE A 64 -9.38 12.41 29.17
CA PHE A 64 -9.94 11.04 29.25
C PHE A 64 -8.95 9.88 29.20
N PHE A 65 -7.66 10.12 28.90
CA PHE A 65 -6.63 9.07 28.80
C PHE A 65 -5.48 9.23 29.80
N GLY A 66 -5.39 10.37 30.49
CA GLY A 66 -4.31 10.66 31.44
C GLY A 66 -2.95 10.83 30.75
N GLN A 67 -1.88 10.68 31.52
CA GLN A 67 -0.53 10.68 30.96
C GLN A 67 -0.28 9.39 30.17
N MET A 68 0.26 9.50 28.95
CA MET A 68 0.59 8.36 28.12
C MET A 68 1.76 7.57 28.72
N THR A 69 1.56 6.28 28.98
CA THR A 69 2.64 5.39 29.43
C THR A 69 3.50 4.91 28.26
N PRO A 70 4.74 4.42 28.50
CA PRO A 70 5.57 3.82 27.46
C PRO A 70 4.87 2.67 26.71
N GLU A 71 4.10 1.84 27.42
CA GLU A 71 3.34 0.74 26.82
C GLU A 71 2.24 1.26 25.90
N GLN A 72 1.54 2.32 26.30
CA GLN A 72 0.55 2.96 25.43
C GLN A 72 1.19 3.56 24.18
N TYR A 73 2.34 4.22 24.30
CA TYR A 73 3.09 4.72 23.14
C TYR A 73 3.48 3.57 22.18
N LEU A 74 4.00 2.47 22.70
CA LEU A 74 4.34 1.28 21.91
C LEU A 74 3.11 0.63 21.27
N ALA A 75 1.95 0.67 21.95
CA ALA A 75 0.68 0.20 21.40
C ALA A 75 0.23 1.06 20.22
N LEU A 76 0.28 2.40 20.35
CA LEU A 76 -0.04 3.32 19.25
C LEU A 76 0.88 3.09 18.05
N MET A 77 2.17 2.88 18.29
CA MET A 77 3.16 2.61 17.24
C MET A 77 2.90 1.29 16.52
N THR A 78 2.62 0.22 17.29
CA THR A 78 2.29 -1.10 16.74
C THR A 78 1.04 -1.03 15.87
N MET A 79 -0.02 -0.42 16.41
CA MET A 79 -1.31 -0.31 15.74
C MET A 79 -1.26 0.64 14.53
N HIS A 80 -0.54 1.76 14.62
CA HIS A 80 -0.31 2.65 13.48
C HIS A 80 0.37 1.90 12.33
N GLY A 81 1.49 1.23 12.60
CA GLY A 81 2.22 0.47 11.60
C GLY A 81 1.33 -0.60 10.94
N THR A 82 0.63 -1.40 11.74
CA THR A 82 -0.24 -2.46 11.22
C THR A 82 -1.44 -1.91 10.42
N ILE A 83 -2.12 -0.88 10.92
CA ILE A 83 -3.27 -0.30 10.22
C ILE A 83 -2.84 0.31 8.88
N MET A 84 -1.75 1.06 8.87
CA MET A 84 -1.26 1.71 7.66
C MET A 84 -0.80 0.70 6.61
N VAL A 85 0.01 -0.30 6.98
CA VAL A 85 0.52 -1.28 6.00
C VAL A 85 -0.63 -2.10 5.40
N PHE A 86 -1.39 -2.81 6.24
CA PHE A 86 -2.36 -3.79 5.76
C PHE A 86 -3.69 -3.16 5.32
N PHE A 87 -4.26 -2.29 6.16
CA PHE A 87 -5.62 -1.77 5.94
C PHE A 87 -5.67 -0.49 5.12
N VAL A 88 -4.52 0.11 4.77
CA VAL A 88 -4.44 1.27 3.87
C VAL A 88 -3.62 0.94 2.63
N LEU A 89 -2.34 0.62 2.79
CA LEU A 89 -1.37 0.52 1.69
C LEU A 89 -1.52 -0.74 0.84
N THR A 90 -1.97 -1.87 1.41
CA THR A 90 -2.43 -3.01 0.61
C THR A 90 -3.85 -2.76 0.10
N THR A 91 -4.75 -2.30 0.99
CA THR A 91 -6.20 -2.35 0.77
C THR A 91 -6.67 -1.36 -0.30
N ALA A 92 -6.25 -0.10 -0.28
CA ALA A 92 -6.73 0.88 -1.27
C ALA A 92 -6.15 0.64 -2.67
N PRO A 93 -4.81 0.52 -2.85
CA PRO A 93 -4.18 0.41 -4.18
C PRO A 93 -4.52 -0.90 -4.89
N GLN A 94 -4.43 -2.03 -4.19
CA GLN A 94 -4.69 -3.36 -4.76
C GLN A 94 -6.19 -3.67 -4.72
N SER A 95 -6.78 -3.71 -3.52
CA SER A 95 -8.16 -4.22 -3.35
C SER A 95 -9.23 -3.19 -3.68
N GLY A 96 -8.99 -1.89 -3.53
CA GLY A 96 -9.92 -0.83 -3.89
C GLY A 96 -9.90 -0.56 -5.40
N PHE A 97 -8.83 0.08 -5.87
CA PHE A 97 -8.70 0.46 -7.28
C PHE A 97 -8.57 -0.74 -8.21
N GLY A 98 -7.83 -1.78 -7.82
CA GLY A 98 -7.66 -2.97 -8.65
C GLY A 98 -8.98 -3.69 -8.90
N ASN A 99 -9.83 -3.87 -7.87
CA ASN A 99 -11.17 -4.46 -8.07
C ASN A 99 -12.01 -3.61 -9.00
N TYR A 100 -11.99 -2.29 -8.83
CA TYR A 100 -12.82 -1.40 -9.63
C TYR A 100 -12.38 -1.39 -11.11
N PHE A 101 -11.09 -1.21 -11.36
CA PHE A 101 -10.59 -0.85 -12.69
C PHE A 101 -10.01 -2.02 -13.48
N LEU A 102 -9.45 -3.05 -12.84
CA LEU A 102 -8.80 -4.15 -13.58
C LEU A 102 -9.75 -4.82 -14.57
N PRO A 103 -10.96 -5.27 -14.18
CA PRO A 103 -11.88 -5.92 -15.13
C PRO A 103 -12.22 -5.01 -16.31
N ILE A 104 -12.47 -3.73 -16.04
CA ILE A 104 -12.83 -2.75 -17.07
C ILE A 104 -11.66 -2.53 -18.04
N GLN A 105 -10.44 -2.36 -17.52
CA GLN A 105 -9.25 -2.11 -18.32
C GLN A 105 -8.85 -3.30 -19.21
N ILE A 106 -9.25 -4.53 -18.87
CA ILE A 106 -9.03 -5.72 -19.71
C ILE A 106 -10.23 -6.08 -20.59
N GLY A 107 -11.34 -5.35 -20.50
CA GLY A 107 -12.56 -5.61 -21.27
C GLY A 107 -13.43 -6.75 -20.72
N ALA A 108 -13.30 -7.09 -19.43
CA ALA A 108 -14.07 -8.14 -18.77
C ALA A 108 -15.38 -7.61 -18.17
N PRO A 109 -16.44 -8.44 -18.08
CA PRO A 109 -17.70 -8.05 -17.44
C PRO A 109 -17.61 -7.93 -15.91
N ASP A 110 -16.79 -8.76 -15.27
CA ASP A 110 -16.61 -8.83 -13.82
C ASP A 110 -15.28 -9.56 -13.50
N MET A 111 -15.00 -9.78 -12.22
CA MET A 111 -13.93 -10.67 -11.75
C MET A 111 -14.28 -12.16 -11.99
N ALA A 112 -13.27 -13.02 -12.08
CA ALA A 112 -13.43 -14.47 -12.33
C ALA A 112 -14.26 -15.19 -11.27
N PHE A 113 -14.14 -14.79 -10.01
CA PHE A 113 -14.87 -15.38 -8.89
C PHE A 113 -15.59 -14.29 -8.07
N PRO A 114 -16.75 -13.77 -8.51
CA PRO A 114 -17.41 -12.64 -7.85
C PRO A 114 -17.82 -12.90 -6.39
N ARG A 115 -18.24 -14.12 -6.07
CA ARG A 115 -18.56 -14.52 -4.68
C ARG A 115 -17.33 -14.60 -3.80
N LEU A 116 -16.22 -15.10 -4.34
CA LEU A 116 -14.92 -15.14 -3.65
C LEU A 116 -14.43 -13.71 -3.39
N ASN A 117 -14.66 -12.81 -4.35
CA ASN A 117 -14.34 -11.39 -4.22
C ASN A 117 -15.10 -10.72 -3.07
N MET A 118 -16.41 -10.97 -3.00
CA MET A 118 -17.26 -10.47 -1.92
C MET A 118 -16.79 -11.04 -0.56
N LEU A 119 -16.51 -12.35 -0.49
CA LEU A 119 -16.03 -12.99 0.73
C LEU A 119 -14.69 -12.40 1.18
N SER A 120 -13.76 -12.17 0.25
CA SER A 120 -12.48 -11.50 0.51
C SER A 120 -12.70 -10.15 1.21
N PHE A 121 -13.64 -9.32 0.72
CA PHE A 121 -13.94 -8.04 1.36
C PHE A 121 -14.43 -8.20 2.80
N TRP A 122 -15.41 -9.08 3.03
CA TRP A 122 -15.98 -9.26 4.36
C TRP A 122 -14.99 -9.86 5.36
N VAL A 123 -14.08 -10.71 4.92
CA VAL A 123 -13.00 -11.22 5.76
C VAL A 123 -11.98 -10.12 6.07
N THR A 124 -11.65 -9.23 5.12
CA THR A 124 -10.82 -8.04 5.41
C THR A 124 -11.53 -7.09 6.40
N PHE A 125 -12.83 -6.87 6.26
CA PHE A 125 -13.61 -6.06 7.19
C PHE A 125 -13.62 -6.66 8.60
N ALA A 126 -13.85 -7.98 8.71
CA ALA A 126 -13.77 -8.69 9.99
C ALA A 126 -12.36 -8.62 10.60
N ALA A 127 -11.30 -8.72 9.79
CA ALA A 127 -9.92 -8.53 10.25
C ALA A 127 -9.74 -7.14 10.87
N LEU A 128 -10.23 -6.06 10.23
CA LEU A 128 -10.13 -4.72 10.80
C LEU A 128 -10.88 -4.61 12.13
N ILE A 129 -12.07 -5.19 12.25
CA ILE A 129 -12.82 -5.20 13.52
C ILE A 129 -12.00 -5.90 14.61
N VAL A 130 -11.43 -7.07 14.32
CA VAL A 130 -10.60 -7.82 15.27
C VAL A 130 -9.35 -7.01 15.66
N MET A 131 -8.71 -6.34 14.71
CA MET A 131 -7.58 -5.44 14.97
C MET A 131 -8.00 -4.31 15.93
N LEU A 132 -9.09 -3.61 15.65
CA LEU A 132 -9.57 -2.52 16.51
C LEU A 132 -10.05 -2.99 17.88
N ALA A 133 -10.62 -4.20 17.96
CA ALA A 133 -11.00 -4.82 19.23
C ALA A 133 -9.81 -4.97 20.19
N ALA A 134 -8.57 -5.06 19.68
CA ALA A 134 -7.37 -5.13 20.50
C ALA A 134 -7.17 -3.90 21.40
N PHE A 135 -7.69 -2.72 21.03
CA PHE A 135 -7.65 -1.54 21.91
C PHE A 135 -8.56 -1.68 23.15
N PHE A 136 -9.62 -2.48 23.05
CA PHE A 136 -10.70 -2.54 24.04
C PHE A 136 -10.58 -3.72 24.99
N VAL A 137 -9.64 -4.65 24.77
CA VAL A 137 -9.36 -5.71 25.73
C VAL A 137 -8.56 -5.18 26.92
N ALA A 138 -8.81 -5.73 28.09
CA ALA A 138 -8.07 -5.34 29.29
C ALA A 138 -6.60 -5.77 29.17
N GLY A 139 -5.69 -4.81 29.32
CA GLY A 139 -4.24 -5.07 29.35
C GLY A 139 -3.69 -5.47 30.72
N GLY A 140 -4.53 -5.50 31.76
CA GLY A 140 -4.11 -5.75 33.14
C GLY A 140 -5.08 -5.16 34.17
N PRO A 141 -4.77 -5.22 35.47
CA PRO A 141 -5.61 -4.64 36.53
C PRO A 141 -5.72 -3.12 36.34
N GLY A 142 -6.92 -2.60 36.06
CA GLY A 142 -7.16 -1.16 35.83
C GLY A 142 -8.09 -0.81 34.67
N GLY A 143 -8.41 -1.76 33.78
CA GLY A 143 -9.65 -1.77 32.99
C GLY A 143 -9.83 -0.75 31.85
N VAL A 144 -8.96 0.25 31.63
CA VAL A 144 -9.14 1.19 30.51
C VAL A 144 -7.82 1.45 29.79
N ALA A 145 -7.82 1.23 28.47
CA ALA A 145 -6.77 1.60 27.51
C ALA A 145 -5.36 1.04 27.81
N GLY A 146 -5.13 -0.24 27.48
CA GLY A 146 -3.78 -0.82 27.54
C GLY A 146 -3.61 -2.22 26.95
N GLY A 147 -4.67 -2.83 26.40
CA GLY A 147 -4.60 -4.21 25.91
C GLY A 147 -4.02 -4.37 24.51
N ALA A 148 -3.88 -3.29 23.73
CA ALA A 148 -3.35 -3.36 22.36
C ALA A 148 -1.89 -3.87 22.35
N PRO A 149 -1.47 -4.58 21.28
CA PRO A 149 -0.14 -5.17 21.18
C PRO A 149 0.98 -4.12 21.23
N ILE A 150 2.07 -4.41 21.94
CA ILE A 150 3.20 -3.48 22.12
C ILE A 150 4.52 -3.99 21.50
N SER A 151 4.46 -5.05 20.69
CA SER A 151 5.66 -5.68 20.10
C SER A 151 6.14 -5.07 18.78
N GLY A 152 5.60 -3.92 18.38
CA GLY A 152 5.75 -3.36 17.04
C GLY A 152 5.03 -4.20 15.98
N TRP A 153 4.81 -3.62 14.80
CA TRP A 153 4.14 -4.32 13.69
C TRP A 153 4.90 -5.55 13.16
N THR A 154 6.18 -5.69 13.54
CA THR A 154 7.05 -6.84 13.23
C THR A 154 6.84 -8.02 14.20
N ALA A 155 6.25 -7.76 15.37
CA ALA A 155 5.88 -8.75 16.38
C ALA A 155 6.96 -9.81 16.68
N TYR A 156 8.19 -9.38 16.97
CA TYR A 156 9.28 -10.32 17.25
C TYR A 156 8.97 -11.22 18.46
N THR A 157 9.22 -12.51 18.27
CA THR A 157 8.69 -13.60 19.09
C THR A 157 9.25 -13.75 20.50
N PRO A 158 10.47 -13.29 20.83
CA PRO A 158 10.89 -13.22 22.23
C PRO A 158 9.94 -12.38 23.10
N LEU A 159 9.19 -11.44 22.50
CA LEU A 159 8.19 -10.62 23.18
C LEU A 159 6.76 -11.06 22.84
N SER A 160 6.47 -11.33 21.57
CA SER A 160 5.09 -11.56 21.10
C SER A 160 4.55 -12.98 21.35
N ALA A 161 5.39 -13.98 21.63
CA ALA A 161 4.96 -15.38 21.75
C ALA A 161 4.58 -15.81 23.18
N ILE A 162 5.04 -15.10 24.21
CA ILE A 162 5.05 -15.60 25.59
C ILE A 162 3.91 -15.08 26.48
N GLY A 163 2.96 -14.35 25.91
CA GLY A 163 1.75 -13.93 26.63
C GLY A 163 1.96 -12.77 27.61
N PRO A 164 1.08 -12.60 28.63
CA PRO A 164 1.04 -11.43 29.52
C PRO A 164 2.32 -11.17 30.33
N ILE A 165 3.18 -12.18 30.52
CA ILE A 165 4.44 -12.02 31.26
C ILE A 165 5.40 -11.03 30.59
N ALA A 166 5.27 -10.85 29.28
CA ALA A 166 6.03 -9.87 28.51
C ALA A 166 5.55 -8.41 28.68
N GLY A 167 4.38 -8.20 29.29
CA GLY A 167 3.78 -6.88 29.48
C GLY A 167 2.29 -6.81 29.13
N PRO A 168 1.63 -5.70 29.47
CA PRO A 168 0.16 -5.58 29.47
C PRO A 168 -0.52 -5.78 28.10
N GLY A 169 0.16 -5.40 27.00
CA GLY A 169 -0.34 -5.60 25.64
C GLY A 169 -0.11 -6.98 25.02
N LEU A 170 0.64 -7.86 25.69
CA LEU A 170 1.08 -9.15 25.12
C LEU A 170 0.14 -10.32 25.47
N GLY A 171 -0.90 -10.06 26.25
CA GLY A 171 -2.02 -10.96 26.47
C GLY A 171 -3.00 -10.98 25.29
N MET A 172 -4.29 -10.77 25.54
CA MET A 172 -5.32 -10.92 24.52
C MET A 172 -5.13 -10.02 23.29
N GLY A 173 -4.60 -8.79 23.44
CA GLY A 173 -4.44 -7.91 22.27
C GLY A 173 -3.42 -8.41 21.26
N GLN A 174 -2.29 -8.99 21.71
CA GLN A 174 -1.37 -9.67 20.81
C GLN A 174 -2.01 -10.88 20.12
N THR A 175 -2.87 -11.63 20.83
CA THR A 175 -3.62 -12.74 20.21
C THR A 175 -4.59 -12.24 19.15
N LEU A 176 -5.34 -11.17 19.42
CA LEU A 176 -6.26 -10.55 18.46
C LEU A 176 -5.51 -9.97 17.26
N TRP A 177 -4.33 -9.38 17.46
CA TRP A 177 -3.47 -8.90 16.39
C TRP A 177 -3.07 -10.03 15.43
N ILE A 178 -2.62 -11.17 15.96
CA ILE A 178 -2.25 -12.34 15.16
C ILE A 178 -3.47 -12.88 14.40
N LEU A 179 -4.62 -13.02 15.08
CA LEU A 179 -5.86 -13.51 14.47
C LEU A 179 -6.33 -12.58 13.34
N SER A 180 -6.30 -11.27 13.55
CA SER A 180 -6.61 -10.29 12.52
C SER A 180 -5.70 -10.43 11.31
N LEU A 181 -4.38 -10.57 11.50
CA LEU A 181 -3.46 -10.74 10.37
C LEU A 181 -3.68 -12.08 9.64
N ALA A 182 -4.03 -13.15 10.35
CA ALA A 182 -4.39 -14.42 9.73
C ALA A 182 -5.66 -14.28 8.86
N LEU A 183 -6.70 -13.60 9.36
CA LEU A 183 -7.91 -13.30 8.59
C LEU A 183 -7.58 -12.44 7.37
N PHE A 184 -6.79 -11.38 7.56
CA PHE A 184 -6.35 -10.50 6.47
C PHE A 184 -5.57 -11.27 5.40
N ALA A 185 -4.63 -12.13 5.80
CA ALA A 185 -3.86 -12.97 4.88
C ALA A 185 -4.77 -13.93 4.10
N GLY A 186 -5.74 -14.57 4.76
CA GLY A 186 -6.74 -15.40 4.09
C GLY A 186 -7.55 -14.62 3.05
N ALA A 187 -7.98 -13.40 3.38
CA ALA A 187 -8.64 -12.50 2.43
C ALA A 187 -7.73 -12.15 1.25
N SER A 188 -6.49 -11.75 1.50
CA SER A 188 -5.52 -11.40 0.47
C SER A 188 -5.21 -12.56 -0.48
N LEU A 189 -5.16 -13.81 0.01
CA LEU A 189 -5.00 -14.99 -0.83
C LEU A 189 -6.19 -15.22 -1.76
N MET A 190 -7.42 -15.08 -1.24
CA MET A 190 -8.65 -15.16 -2.06
C MET A 190 -8.68 -14.08 -3.14
N GLY A 191 -8.33 -12.84 -2.76
CA GLY A 191 -8.19 -11.72 -3.69
C GLY A 191 -7.13 -11.99 -4.77
N ALA A 192 -5.92 -12.40 -4.36
CA ALA A 192 -4.81 -12.67 -5.26
C ALA A 192 -5.16 -13.71 -6.35
N LEU A 193 -5.76 -14.83 -5.95
CA LEU A 193 -6.24 -15.86 -6.89
C LEU A 193 -7.24 -15.28 -7.89
N ASN A 194 -8.19 -14.49 -7.41
CA ASN A 194 -9.21 -13.89 -8.25
C ASN A 194 -8.61 -12.89 -9.27
N PHE A 195 -7.68 -12.04 -8.85
CA PHE A 195 -6.99 -11.09 -9.73
C PHE A 195 -6.16 -11.79 -10.83
N ILE A 196 -5.43 -12.85 -10.46
CA ILE A 196 -4.61 -13.63 -11.40
C ILE A 196 -5.50 -14.28 -12.45
N THR A 197 -6.53 -15.03 -12.04
CA THR A 197 -7.45 -15.71 -12.96
C THR A 197 -8.20 -14.71 -13.84
N THR A 198 -8.69 -13.60 -13.27
CA THR A 198 -9.37 -12.54 -14.04
C THR A 198 -8.46 -11.98 -15.13
N THR A 199 -7.21 -11.68 -14.80
CA THR A 199 -6.26 -11.10 -15.77
C THR A 199 -5.93 -12.09 -16.87
N LEU A 200 -5.69 -13.37 -16.54
CA LEU A 200 -5.24 -14.34 -17.53
C LEU A 200 -6.38 -14.80 -18.46
N ASP A 201 -7.56 -15.05 -17.90
CA ASP A 201 -8.62 -15.80 -18.58
C ASP A 201 -9.76 -14.93 -19.13
N LEU A 202 -9.99 -13.72 -18.59
CA LEU A 202 -11.17 -12.90 -18.93
C LEU A 202 -10.87 -11.69 -19.85
N ARG A 203 -9.65 -11.58 -20.38
CA ARG A 203 -9.30 -10.52 -21.33
C ARG A 203 -10.16 -10.57 -22.60
N THR A 204 -10.57 -9.41 -23.07
CA THR A 204 -11.34 -9.29 -24.31
C THR A 204 -10.51 -9.61 -25.57
N LYS A 205 -11.19 -9.82 -26.70
CA LYS A 205 -10.58 -10.10 -28.00
C LYS A 205 -9.56 -9.02 -28.36
N GLY A 206 -8.35 -9.46 -28.73
CA GLY A 206 -7.26 -8.58 -29.14
C GLY A 206 -6.45 -7.97 -28.00
N MET A 207 -6.85 -8.17 -26.73
CA MET A 207 -6.09 -7.76 -25.55
C MET A 207 -5.00 -8.80 -25.21
N SER A 208 -3.92 -8.81 -25.99
CA SER A 208 -2.73 -9.60 -25.65
C SER A 208 -2.06 -9.09 -24.36
N LEU A 209 -1.20 -9.89 -23.72
CA LEU A 209 -0.49 -9.47 -22.49
C LEU A 209 0.24 -8.13 -22.69
N MET A 210 0.94 -7.98 -23.82
CA MET A 210 1.70 -6.77 -24.14
C MET A 210 0.84 -5.61 -24.64
N ARG A 211 -0.50 -5.71 -24.64
CA ARG A 211 -1.44 -4.60 -24.89
C ARG A 211 -2.15 -4.12 -23.62
N MET A 212 -1.92 -4.76 -22.48
CA MET A 212 -2.53 -4.34 -21.21
C MET A 212 -1.94 -3.01 -20.69
N PRO A 213 -2.74 -2.11 -20.10
CA PRO A 213 -2.21 -0.95 -19.39
C PRO A 213 -1.21 -1.33 -18.28
N LEU A 214 -0.27 -0.43 -17.93
CA LEU A 214 0.70 -0.67 -16.86
C LEU A 214 0.05 -0.76 -15.47
N THR A 215 -1.14 -0.19 -15.28
CA THR A 215 -2.00 -0.40 -14.10
C THR A 215 -2.39 -1.87 -13.96
N VAL A 216 -2.83 -2.52 -15.04
CA VAL A 216 -3.18 -3.95 -15.05
C VAL A 216 -1.93 -4.80 -14.77
N TRP A 217 -0.80 -4.51 -15.42
CA TRP A 217 0.45 -5.20 -15.13
C TRP A 217 0.87 -5.08 -13.66
N ALA A 218 0.75 -3.89 -13.08
CA ALA A 218 1.05 -3.66 -11.67
C ALA A 218 0.15 -4.49 -10.75
N TRP A 219 -1.18 -4.46 -10.94
CA TRP A 219 -2.11 -5.26 -10.13
C TRP A 219 -1.94 -6.77 -10.31
N PHE A 220 -1.63 -7.21 -11.54
CA PHE A 220 -1.38 -8.62 -11.85
C PHE A 220 -0.14 -9.14 -11.13
N VAL A 221 0.99 -8.43 -11.25
CA VAL A 221 2.24 -8.82 -10.59
C VAL A 221 2.13 -8.68 -9.07
N THR A 222 1.42 -7.66 -8.58
CA THR A 222 1.10 -7.51 -7.16
C THR A 222 0.28 -8.69 -6.63
N ALA A 223 -0.69 -9.19 -7.40
CA ALA A 223 -1.46 -10.36 -7.00
C ALA A 223 -0.58 -11.63 -6.91
N ILE A 224 0.41 -11.79 -7.79
CA ILE A 224 1.39 -12.90 -7.71
C ILE A 224 2.22 -12.78 -6.42
N LEU A 225 2.74 -11.59 -6.12
CA LEU A 225 3.47 -11.35 -4.87
C LEU A 225 2.60 -11.61 -3.65
N ALA A 226 1.35 -11.16 -3.66
CA ALA A 226 0.41 -11.35 -2.57
C ALA A 226 0.11 -12.83 -2.34
N LEU A 227 -0.08 -13.62 -3.41
CA LEU A 227 -0.31 -15.06 -3.30
C LEU A 227 0.85 -15.77 -2.59
N LEU A 228 2.09 -15.43 -2.95
CA LEU A 228 3.29 -16.08 -2.40
C LEU A 228 3.64 -15.56 -1.00
N GLY A 229 3.57 -14.25 -0.78
CA GLY A 229 3.93 -13.59 0.47
C GLY A 229 2.93 -13.87 1.60
N PHE A 230 1.63 -13.63 1.36
CA PHE A 230 0.61 -13.82 2.41
C PHE A 230 0.44 -15.28 2.82
N ALA A 231 0.75 -16.24 1.95
CA ALA A 231 0.74 -17.66 2.32
C ALA A 231 1.77 -17.95 3.43
N VAL A 232 2.96 -17.37 3.32
CA VAL A 232 4.02 -17.51 4.35
C VAL A 232 3.64 -16.77 5.63
N LEU A 233 3.09 -15.55 5.53
CA LEU A 233 2.61 -14.82 6.72
C LEU A 233 1.51 -15.58 7.45
N LEU A 234 0.55 -16.15 6.73
CA LEU A 234 -0.52 -16.94 7.33
C LEU A 234 0.04 -18.14 8.09
N GLY A 235 0.97 -18.88 7.47
CA GLY A 235 1.67 -19.98 8.13
C GLY A 235 2.41 -19.53 9.39
N ALA A 236 3.21 -18.46 9.30
CA ALA A 236 3.95 -17.92 10.43
C ALA A 236 3.01 -17.47 11.57
N GLY A 237 1.92 -16.78 11.24
CA GLY A 237 0.90 -16.33 12.20
C GLY A 237 0.21 -17.48 12.91
N ILE A 238 -0.11 -18.58 12.20
CA ILE A 238 -0.65 -19.80 12.81
C ILE A 238 0.35 -20.42 13.79
N LEU A 239 1.62 -20.55 13.40
CA LEU A 239 2.67 -21.07 14.29
C LEU A 239 2.83 -20.21 15.54
N LEU A 240 2.75 -18.88 15.40
CA LEU A 240 2.87 -17.96 16.53
C LEU A 240 1.65 -18.04 17.44
N LEU A 241 0.46 -18.23 16.86
CA LEU A 241 -0.76 -18.46 17.63
C LEU A 241 -0.68 -19.77 18.41
N LEU A 242 -0.12 -20.83 17.82
CA LEU A 242 0.08 -22.11 18.50
C LEU A 242 1.08 -21.99 19.66
N ASP A 243 2.17 -21.24 19.50
CA ASP A 243 3.13 -21.00 20.59
C ASP A 243 2.44 -20.32 21.78
N ARG A 244 1.47 -19.45 21.51
CA ARG A 244 0.70 -18.71 22.53
C ARG A 244 -0.44 -19.50 23.17
N THR A 245 -1.06 -20.43 22.44
CA THR A 245 -2.36 -21.01 22.82
C THR A 245 -2.36 -22.53 22.96
N ALA A 246 -1.46 -23.23 22.28
CA ALA A 246 -1.38 -24.68 22.24
C ALA A 246 -0.09 -25.24 22.87
N GLY A 247 0.76 -24.37 23.43
CA GLY A 247 2.00 -24.77 24.12
C GLY A 247 3.09 -25.28 23.19
N THR A 248 3.05 -24.94 21.89
CA THR A 248 4.15 -25.25 20.97
C THR A 248 5.36 -24.35 21.26
N SER A 249 6.47 -24.62 20.57
CA SER A 249 7.72 -23.87 20.76
C SER A 249 8.45 -23.72 19.42
N PHE A 250 7.79 -23.17 18.40
CA PHE A 250 8.41 -22.90 17.10
C PHE A 250 9.43 -21.75 17.20
N PHE A 251 9.06 -20.69 17.92
CA PHE A 251 9.81 -19.44 17.93
C PHE A 251 10.42 -19.08 19.29
N VAL A 252 9.99 -19.73 20.37
CA VAL A 252 10.50 -19.46 21.72
C VAL A 252 11.78 -20.28 21.99
N PRO A 253 12.94 -19.63 22.21
CA PRO A 253 14.20 -20.33 22.42
C PRO A 253 14.28 -20.92 23.83
N ALA A 254 15.08 -21.97 23.98
CA ALA A 254 15.42 -22.51 25.29
C ALA A 254 16.20 -21.45 26.11
N GLY A 255 15.91 -21.35 27.41
CA GLY A 255 16.62 -20.44 28.31
C GLY A 255 16.18 -18.96 28.23
N LEU A 256 15.09 -18.64 27.53
CA LEU A 256 14.51 -17.30 27.58
C LEU A 256 14.10 -16.95 29.01
N VAL A 257 14.58 -15.82 29.52
CA VAL A 257 14.21 -15.27 30.83
C VAL A 257 13.51 -13.93 30.62
N VAL A 258 12.32 -13.78 31.18
CA VAL A 258 11.53 -12.54 31.16
C VAL A 258 10.98 -12.28 32.55
N SER A 259 11.19 -11.06 33.07
CA SER A 259 10.79 -10.67 34.44
C SER A 259 11.27 -11.69 35.48
N ASP A 260 12.58 -11.98 35.47
CA ASP A 260 13.27 -12.94 36.35
C ASP A 260 12.69 -14.37 36.35
N THR A 261 11.86 -14.70 35.36
CA THR A 261 11.22 -16.00 35.20
C THR A 261 11.70 -16.68 33.94
N GLN A 262 12.19 -17.92 34.07
CA GLN A 262 12.53 -18.73 32.91
C GLN A 262 11.25 -19.23 32.23
N ILE A 263 11.10 -18.94 30.94
CA ILE A 263 9.93 -19.37 30.18
C ILE A 263 10.10 -20.86 29.81
N PRO A 264 9.16 -21.75 30.18
CA PRO A 264 9.33 -23.20 30.06
C PRO A 264 9.10 -23.70 28.62
N HIS A 265 9.97 -23.32 27.69
CA HIS A 265 9.99 -23.79 26.29
C HIS A 265 11.32 -24.45 25.91
N LYS A 266 11.33 -25.19 24.81
CA LYS A 266 12.51 -25.92 24.31
C LYS A 266 12.57 -25.87 22.78
N GLY A 267 13.76 -25.57 22.24
CA GLY A 267 14.11 -25.84 20.84
C GLY A 267 13.59 -24.88 19.77
N GLY A 268 12.83 -23.83 20.13
CA GLY A 268 12.37 -22.83 19.16
C GLY A 268 13.46 -21.85 18.71
N SER A 269 13.23 -21.16 17.60
CA SER A 269 14.16 -20.19 17.02
C SER A 269 13.50 -18.83 16.76
N PRO A 270 13.91 -17.75 17.46
CA PRO A 270 13.46 -16.39 17.15
C PRO A 270 13.79 -15.96 15.72
N LEU A 271 14.92 -16.41 15.18
CA LEU A 271 15.35 -16.07 13.82
C LEU A 271 14.45 -16.71 12.77
N LEU A 272 13.83 -17.86 13.05
CA LEU A 272 12.85 -18.45 12.16
C LEU A 272 11.68 -17.50 11.91
N TRP A 273 11.17 -16.83 12.96
CA TRP A 273 10.15 -15.80 12.79
C TRP A 273 10.65 -14.66 11.91
N GLN A 274 11.87 -14.15 12.15
CA GLN A 274 12.41 -13.06 11.31
C GLN A 274 12.48 -13.47 9.83
N HIS A 275 12.95 -14.68 9.52
CA HIS A 275 12.99 -15.18 8.16
C HIS A 275 11.58 -15.26 7.54
N LEU A 276 10.61 -15.88 8.23
CA LEU A 276 9.25 -16.03 7.70
C LEU A 276 8.53 -14.69 7.57
N PHE A 277 8.62 -13.83 8.58
CA PHE A 277 8.01 -12.52 8.58
C PHE A 277 8.60 -11.63 7.49
N TRP A 278 9.93 -11.57 7.35
CA TRP A 278 10.55 -10.71 6.33
C TRP A 278 10.45 -11.30 4.92
N PHE A 279 10.40 -12.62 4.76
CA PHE A 279 10.06 -13.25 3.48
C PHE A 279 8.70 -12.75 2.97
N PHE A 280 7.74 -12.51 3.86
CA PHE A 280 6.52 -11.77 3.53
C PHE A 280 6.76 -10.25 3.43
N GLY A 281 7.40 -9.67 4.44
CA GLY A 281 7.42 -8.24 4.70
C GLY A 281 8.13 -7.44 3.63
N HIS A 282 9.16 -7.99 2.98
CA HIS A 282 9.81 -7.30 1.86
C HIS A 282 8.97 -7.35 0.57
N PRO A 283 8.41 -8.50 0.12
CA PRO A 283 7.38 -8.50 -0.91
C PRO A 283 6.19 -7.58 -0.63
N GLU A 284 5.75 -7.46 0.63
CA GLU A 284 4.64 -6.57 1.01
C GLU A 284 4.91 -5.10 0.67
N VAL A 285 6.15 -4.62 0.82
CA VAL A 285 6.46 -3.25 0.42
C VAL A 285 6.29 -3.04 -1.09
N TYR A 286 6.48 -4.08 -1.90
CA TYR A 286 6.19 -4.03 -3.33
C TYR A 286 4.70 -4.16 -3.64
N ILE A 287 3.97 -4.97 -2.88
CA ILE A 287 2.52 -5.08 -2.99
C ILE A 287 1.87 -3.71 -2.75
N ALA A 288 2.38 -2.95 -1.78
CA ALA A 288 1.92 -1.59 -1.49
C ALA A 288 2.24 -0.58 -2.61
N ILE A 289 3.46 -0.60 -3.17
CA ILE A 289 3.94 0.47 -4.07
C ILE A 289 3.69 0.21 -5.56
N LEU A 290 3.71 -1.06 -6.02
CA LEU A 290 3.58 -1.40 -7.44
C LEU A 290 2.28 -0.89 -8.07
N PRO A 291 1.10 -1.03 -7.44
CA PRO A 291 -0.13 -0.42 -7.96
C PRO A 291 0.00 1.09 -8.14
N GLY A 292 0.62 1.78 -7.18
CA GLY A 292 0.93 3.22 -7.26
C GLY A 292 1.85 3.57 -8.44
N MET A 293 2.83 2.72 -8.75
CA MET A 293 3.67 2.86 -9.95
C MET A 293 2.87 2.70 -11.25
N GLY A 294 1.93 1.75 -11.28
CA GLY A 294 1.03 1.54 -12.41
C GLY A 294 0.14 2.75 -12.66
N VAL A 295 -0.52 3.24 -11.61
CA VAL A 295 -1.33 4.47 -11.62
C VAL A 295 -0.52 5.66 -12.10
N THR A 296 0.65 5.88 -11.50
CA THR A 296 1.54 6.99 -11.86
C THR A 296 1.90 6.94 -13.33
N SER A 297 2.29 5.77 -13.85
CA SER A 297 2.56 5.60 -15.28
C SER A 297 1.35 6.01 -16.13
N HIS A 298 0.16 5.54 -15.76
CA HIS A 298 -1.06 5.82 -16.50
C HIS A 298 -1.45 7.31 -16.49
N VAL A 299 -1.34 7.97 -15.33
CA VAL A 299 -1.63 9.41 -15.15
C VAL A 299 -0.62 10.28 -15.89
N LEU A 300 0.69 9.99 -15.76
CA LEU A 300 1.75 10.78 -16.41
C LEU A 300 1.59 10.78 -17.93
N SER A 301 1.35 9.62 -18.55
CA SER A 301 1.15 9.53 -20.00
C SER A 301 -0.10 10.28 -20.46
N THR A 302 -1.20 10.16 -19.71
CA THR A 302 -2.47 10.81 -20.03
C THR A 302 -2.38 12.33 -20.01
N PHE A 303 -1.73 12.91 -19.00
CA PHE A 303 -1.62 14.37 -18.87
C PHE A 303 -0.38 14.98 -19.53
N ALA A 304 0.61 14.18 -19.92
CA ALA A 304 1.70 14.62 -20.79
C ALA A 304 1.35 14.54 -22.29
N ARG A 305 0.21 13.93 -22.64
CA ARG A 305 -0.24 13.66 -24.02
C ARG A 305 0.84 12.97 -24.85
N LYS A 306 1.57 12.04 -24.22
CA LYS A 306 2.69 11.31 -24.82
C LYS A 306 2.63 9.84 -24.42
N PRO A 307 2.95 8.91 -25.33
CA PRO A 307 3.07 7.50 -24.98
C PRO A 307 4.09 7.27 -23.87
N ILE A 308 3.89 6.21 -23.08
CA ILE A 308 4.90 5.79 -22.11
C ILE A 308 6.21 5.48 -22.83
N PHE A 309 7.26 6.18 -22.42
CA PHE A 309 8.61 5.88 -22.88
C PHE A 309 9.02 4.49 -22.39
N GLY A 310 9.40 3.61 -23.31
CA GLY A 310 9.87 2.27 -22.97
C GLY A 310 8.82 1.35 -22.33
N TYR A 311 7.58 1.29 -22.86
CA TYR A 311 6.51 0.43 -22.31
C TYR A 311 6.95 -1.03 -22.03
N ARG A 312 7.65 -1.70 -22.97
CA ARG A 312 8.15 -3.07 -22.73
C ARG A 312 9.17 -3.12 -21.58
N ALA A 313 10.08 -2.16 -21.52
CA ALA A 313 11.04 -2.03 -20.43
C ALA A 313 10.35 -1.79 -19.08
N MET A 314 9.26 -1.02 -19.06
CA MET A 314 8.42 -0.84 -17.86
C MET A 314 7.79 -2.14 -17.37
N VAL A 315 7.27 -2.97 -18.30
CA VAL A 315 6.69 -4.28 -17.96
C VAL A 315 7.76 -5.21 -17.39
N TYR A 316 8.92 -5.32 -18.05
CA TYR A 316 10.03 -6.15 -17.55
C TYR A 316 10.57 -5.65 -16.21
N ALA A 317 10.63 -4.33 -16.00
CA ALA A 317 11.03 -3.77 -14.71
C ALA A 317 10.05 -4.14 -13.58
N ILE A 318 8.73 -4.14 -13.83
CA ILE A 318 7.73 -4.58 -12.84
C ILE A 318 7.96 -6.05 -12.45
N PHE A 319 8.20 -6.92 -13.43
CA PHE A 319 8.50 -8.33 -13.17
C PHE A 319 9.83 -8.53 -12.42
N ALA A 320 10.88 -7.81 -12.82
CA ALA A 320 12.18 -7.89 -12.18
C ALA A 320 12.11 -7.44 -10.72
N ILE A 321 11.37 -6.37 -10.42
CA ILE A 321 11.11 -5.92 -9.04
C ILE A 321 10.42 -7.02 -8.24
N ALA A 322 9.41 -7.69 -8.79
CA ALA A 322 8.71 -8.76 -8.09
C ALA A 322 9.60 -9.99 -7.82
N LEU A 323 10.35 -10.45 -8.83
CA LEU A 323 11.24 -11.60 -8.69
C LEU A 323 12.35 -11.32 -7.66
N LEU A 324 13.00 -10.17 -7.76
CA LEU A 324 14.02 -9.76 -6.79
C LEU A 324 13.41 -9.52 -5.41
N GLY A 325 12.20 -8.96 -5.34
CA GLY A 325 11.51 -8.69 -4.08
C GLY A 325 11.24 -9.93 -3.23
N LEU A 326 11.05 -11.09 -3.86
CA LEU A 326 10.95 -12.38 -3.17
C LEU A 326 12.30 -12.94 -2.70
N SER A 327 13.42 -12.34 -3.11
CA SER A 327 14.77 -12.90 -2.95
C SER A 327 15.69 -12.08 -2.05
N VAL A 328 15.21 -10.97 -1.46
CA VAL A 328 16.08 -9.96 -0.80
C VAL A 328 15.78 -9.73 0.68
N TRP A 329 14.81 -10.45 1.25
CA TRP A 329 14.26 -10.14 2.58
C TRP A 329 15.30 -10.10 3.71
N GLY A 330 16.41 -10.82 3.56
CA GLY A 330 17.48 -10.88 4.55
C GLY A 330 18.15 -9.54 4.86
N HIS A 331 17.99 -8.50 4.03
CA HIS A 331 18.51 -7.17 4.39
C HIS A 331 17.86 -6.56 5.63
N HIS A 332 16.64 -6.98 6.00
CA HIS A 332 16.02 -6.53 7.25
C HIS A 332 16.62 -7.22 8.48
N MET A 333 17.56 -8.13 8.26
CA MET A 333 18.15 -9.01 9.26
C MET A 333 19.67 -8.84 9.33
N PHE A 334 20.26 -7.76 8.79
CA PHE A 334 21.72 -7.60 8.81
C PHE A 334 22.31 -7.58 10.22
N VAL A 335 21.55 -7.11 11.22
CA VAL A 335 21.97 -7.10 12.65
C VAL A 335 21.46 -8.34 13.42
N SER A 336 21.04 -9.40 12.71
CA SER A 336 20.59 -10.66 13.34
C SER A 336 21.71 -11.59 13.80
N GLY A 337 22.98 -11.26 13.47
CA GLY A 337 24.12 -12.16 13.65
C GLY A 337 24.33 -13.14 12.49
N MET A 338 23.68 -12.93 11.34
CA MET A 338 23.88 -13.75 10.15
C MET A 338 25.33 -13.72 9.64
N SER A 339 25.73 -14.79 8.95
CA SER A 339 27.05 -14.87 8.32
C SER A 339 27.32 -13.68 7.39
N PRO A 340 28.52 -13.06 7.44
CA PRO A 340 28.89 -11.97 6.54
C PRO A 340 28.74 -12.32 5.05
N TYR A 341 28.92 -13.59 4.67
CA TYR A 341 28.70 -14.05 3.31
C TYR A 341 27.22 -13.98 2.88
N SER A 342 26.31 -14.35 3.79
CA SER A 342 24.87 -14.23 3.56
C SER A 342 24.45 -12.76 3.50
N ALA A 343 24.99 -11.93 4.40
CA ALA A 343 24.73 -10.48 4.38
C ALA A 343 25.19 -9.83 3.07
N LEU A 344 26.37 -10.21 2.56
CA LEU A 344 26.87 -9.74 1.25
C LEU A 344 25.96 -10.18 0.10
N ALA A 345 25.50 -11.44 0.09
CA ALA A 345 24.59 -11.94 -0.95
C ALA A 345 23.27 -11.15 -0.97
N PHE A 346 22.64 -10.96 0.19
CA PHE A 346 21.41 -10.17 0.30
C PHE A 346 21.65 -8.69 -0.08
N SER A 347 22.80 -8.12 0.29
CA SER A 347 23.17 -6.76 -0.08
C SER A 347 23.24 -6.58 -1.60
N LEU A 348 23.98 -7.47 -2.31
CA LEU A 348 24.11 -7.41 -3.78
C LEU A 348 22.76 -7.54 -4.49
N LEU A 349 21.92 -8.48 -4.04
CA LEU A 349 20.56 -8.64 -4.60
C LEU A 349 19.71 -7.41 -4.33
N THR A 350 19.80 -6.82 -3.13
CA THR A 350 19.04 -5.63 -2.75
C THR A 350 19.45 -4.43 -3.60
N MET A 351 20.76 -4.19 -3.77
CA MET A 351 21.27 -3.13 -4.64
C MET A 351 20.82 -3.33 -6.09
N SER A 352 20.69 -4.59 -6.55
CA SER A 352 20.23 -4.91 -7.90
C SER A 352 18.80 -4.46 -8.18
N ILE A 353 17.94 -4.31 -7.16
CA ILE A 353 16.59 -3.74 -7.30
C ILE A 353 16.63 -2.27 -7.74
N GLY A 354 17.72 -1.57 -7.44
CA GLY A 354 17.95 -0.21 -7.92
C GLY A 354 17.88 -0.11 -9.46
N VAL A 355 18.29 -1.15 -10.19
CA VAL A 355 18.30 -1.16 -11.66
C VAL A 355 16.90 -1.09 -12.27
N PRO A 356 15.96 -2.04 -12.03
CA PRO A 356 14.62 -1.93 -12.58
C PRO A 356 13.87 -0.71 -12.05
N SER A 357 14.13 -0.28 -10.81
CA SER A 357 13.56 0.96 -10.26
C SER A 357 14.03 2.20 -11.04
N ALA A 358 15.33 2.28 -11.35
CA ALA A 358 15.89 3.35 -12.18
C ALA A 358 15.30 3.35 -13.60
N ILE A 359 15.14 2.18 -14.23
CA ILE A 359 14.49 2.06 -15.54
C ILE A 359 13.09 2.69 -15.49
N LYS A 360 12.29 2.41 -14.45
CA LYS A 360 10.97 3.01 -14.30
C LYS A 360 11.05 4.53 -14.12
N THR A 361 11.95 5.01 -13.27
CA THR A 361 12.16 6.45 -13.04
C THR A 361 12.55 7.19 -14.32
N PHE A 362 13.54 6.70 -15.06
CA PHE A 362 13.96 7.33 -16.32
C PHE A 362 12.86 7.25 -17.38
N ASN A 363 12.08 6.17 -17.42
CA ASN A 363 10.94 6.07 -18.32
C ASN A 363 9.82 7.04 -17.95
N TRP A 364 9.54 7.30 -16.67
CA TRP A 364 8.61 8.36 -16.25
C TRP A 364 9.11 9.75 -16.68
N ILE A 365 10.37 10.07 -16.41
CA ILE A 365 10.98 11.35 -16.83
C ILE A 365 10.95 11.48 -18.36
N GLY A 366 11.31 10.43 -19.09
CA GLY A 366 11.26 10.38 -20.55
C GLY A 366 9.84 10.51 -21.13
N THR A 367 8.82 10.07 -20.39
CA THR A 367 7.41 10.29 -20.75
C THR A 367 6.99 11.75 -20.57
N LEU A 368 7.54 12.45 -19.57
CA LEU A 368 7.30 13.88 -19.39
C LEU A 368 8.08 14.75 -20.38
N TRP A 369 9.30 14.33 -20.73
CA TRP A 369 10.18 15.09 -21.60
C TRP A 369 9.56 15.32 -22.98
N GLY A 370 9.43 16.60 -23.37
CA GLY A 370 8.83 17.00 -24.65
C GLY A 370 7.33 16.74 -24.76
N GLY A 371 6.65 16.40 -23.65
CA GLY A 371 5.19 16.28 -23.59
C GLY A 371 4.50 17.63 -23.39
N GLN A 372 3.19 17.69 -23.66
CA GLN A 372 2.34 18.84 -23.37
C GLN A 372 1.68 18.67 -21.99
N ILE A 373 2.44 19.01 -20.94
CA ILE A 373 2.06 18.71 -19.57
C ILE A 373 0.90 19.58 -19.08
N ARG A 374 -0.21 18.93 -18.70
CA ARG A 374 -1.34 19.56 -17.99
C ARG A 374 -1.25 19.31 -16.49
N LEU A 375 -0.98 20.34 -15.70
CA LEU A 375 -0.85 20.27 -14.25
C LEU A 375 -2.22 20.24 -13.53
N THR A 376 -2.96 19.16 -13.75
CA THR A 376 -4.13 18.77 -12.93
C THR A 376 -3.68 18.28 -11.56
N THR A 377 -4.59 18.18 -10.60
CA THR A 377 -4.28 17.67 -9.26
C THR A 377 -3.76 16.23 -9.31
N ALA A 378 -4.37 15.38 -10.13
CA ALA A 378 -3.88 14.02 -10.37
C ALA A 378 -2.44 14.00 -10.91
N MET A 379 -2.12 14.89 -11.86
CA MET A 379 -0.77 15.02 -12.42
C MET A 379 0.25 15.47 -11.36
N LEU A 380 -0.12 16.42 -10.50
CA LEU A 380 0.76 16.88 -9.42
C LEU A 380 1.08 15.75 -8.45
N PHE A 381 0.08 14.99 -8.01
CA PHE A 381 0.32 13.82 -7.14
C PHE A 381 1.15 12.73 -7.84
N ALA A 382 0.99 12.51 -9.15
CA ALA A 382 1.82 11.57 -9.90
C ALA A 382 3.29 12.04 -10.03
N ILE A 383 3.53 13.35 -10.24
CA ILE A 383 4.88 13.91 -10.21
C ILE A 383 5.47 13.85 -8.78
N GLY A 384 4.66 14.15 -7.77
CA GLY A 384 5.04 14.03 -6.36
C GLY A 384 5.40 12.60 -5.98
N PHE A 385 4.67 11.60 -6.49
CA PHE A 385 5.03 10.18 -6.38
C PHE A 385 6.45 9.94 -6.89
N VAL A 386 6.77 10.40 -8.12
CA VAL A 386 8.10 10.19 -8.71
C VAL A 386 9.18 10.87 -7.85
N SER A 387 8.92 12.08 -7.35
CA SER A 387 9.85 12.80 -6.47
C SER A 387 10.14 12.01 -5.19
N LEU A 388 9.10 11.59 -4.47
CA LEU A 388 9.22 10.85 -3.21
C LEU A 388 9.85 9.47 -3.44
N PHE A 389 9.49 8.80 -4.53
CA PHE A 389 10.07 7.52 -4.92
C PHE A 389 11.58 7.63 -5.18
N VAL A 390 12.03 8.69 -5.85
CA VAL A 390 13.47 8.91 -6.06
C VAL A 390 14.17 9.23 -4.74
N THR A 391 13.66 10.18 -3.95
CA THR A 391 14.30 10.54 -2.67
C THR A 391 14.36 9.36 -1.71
N GLY A 392 13.24 8.66 -1.53
CA GLY A 392 13.18 7.46 -0.70
C GLY A 392 14.05 6.32 -1.24
N GLY A 393 14.09 6.13 -2.56
CA GLY A 393 14.90 5.08 -3.19
C GLY A 393 16.40 5.29 -2.98
N LEU A 394 16.86 6.53 -3.08
CA LEU A 394 18.26 6.89 -2.84
C LEU A 394 18.67 6.63 -1.38
N SER A 395 17.82 6.97 -0.41
CA SER A 395 18.10 6.67 1.01
C SER A 395 18.18 5.15 1.29
N GLY A 396 17.45 4.33 0.53
CA GLY A 396 17.47 2.87 0.67
C GLY A 396 18.80 2.23 0.25
N LEU A 397 19.57 2.89 -0.63
CA LEU A 397 20.90 2.39 -1.03
C LEU A 397 21.88 2.37 0.14
N PHE A 398 21.74 3.29 1.10
CA PHE A 398 22.54 3.28 2.33
C PHE A 398 22.20 2.05 3.19
N LEU A 399 20.91 1.78 3.38
CA LEU A 399 20.43 0.64 4.19
C LEU A 399 20.64 -0.72 3.50
N ALA A 400 20.82 -0.75 2.17
CA ALA A 400 21.12 -1.96 1.43
C ALA A 400 22.56 -2.47 1.67
N GLN A 401 23.42 -1.69 2.33
CA GLN A 401 24.82 -2.03 2.59
C GLN A 401 25.03 -2.37 4.07
N PRO A 402 25.39 -3.61 4.44
CA PRO A 402 25.53 -4.03 5.84
C PRO A 402 26.46 -3.13 6.68
N ALA A 403 27.54 -2.63 6.09
CA ALA A 403 28.49 -1.76 6.80
C ALA A 403 27.90 -0.40 7.20
N VAL A 404 26.95 0.11 6.41
CA VAL A 404 26.25 1.38 6.65
C VAL A 404 24.96 1.15 7.43
N ASP A 405 24.28 0.02 7.19
CA ASP A 405 23.09 -0.36 7.96
C ASP A 405 23.43 -0.64 9.43
N LEU A 406 24.59 -1.23 9.76
CA LEU A 406 24.93 -1.56 11.15
C LEU A 406 24.75 -0.39 12.15
N PRO A 407 25.27 0.83 11.91
CA PRO A 407 25.00 1.98 12.78
C PRO A 407 23.64 2.66 12.56
N LEU A 408 22.96 2.44 11.44
CA LEU A 408 21.67 3.06 11.10
C LEU A 408 20.47 2.18 11.43
N HIS A 409 20.68 0.89 11.67
CA HIS A 409 19.66 -0.10 11.91
C HIS A 409 18.83 0.33 13.11
N ASP A 410 17.51 0.27 12.98
CA ASP A 410 16.57 0.68 14.03
C ASP A 410 16.78 2.11 14.56
N THR A 411 17.31 3.01 13.73
CA THR A 411 17.26 4.46 13.97
C THR A 411 16.09 5.12 13.23
N TYR A 412 15.89 6.41 13.44
CA TYR A 412 14.97 7.22 12.65
C TYR A 412 15.34 7.29 11.16
N PHE A 413 16.56 6.90 10.74
CA PHE A 413 16.91 6.83 9.32
C PHE A 413 16.05 5.81 8.60
N VAL A 414 15.86 4.61 9.19
CA VAL A 414 14.98 3.56 8.66
C VAL A 414 13.53 4.05 8.59
N VAL A 415 13.09 4.81 9.61
CA VAL A 415 11.73 5.38 9.66
C VAL A 415 11.54 6.39 8.52
N GLY A 416 12.49 7.33 8.35
CA GLY A 416 12.46 8.33 7.28
C GLY A 416 12.48 7.69 5.88
N HIS A 417 13.38 6.73 5.66
CA HIS A 417 13.49 5.98 4.41
C HIS A 417 12.15 5.33 4.04
N PHE A 418 11.62 4.52 4.96
CA PHE A 418 10.40 3.74 4.74
C PHE A 418 9.19 4.64 4.48
N HIS A 419 9.03 5.74 5.24
CA HIS A 419 7.92 6.66 5.05
C HIS A 419 8.02 7.44 3.73
N MET A 420 9.22 7.78 3.26
CA MET A 420 9.37 8.47 1.97
C MET A 420 8.99 7.56 0.79
N ILE A 421 9.55 6.34 0.73
CA ILE A 421 9.35 5.44 -0.42
C ILE A 421 8.02 4.68 -0.36
N MET A 422 7.78 3.94 0.72
CA MET A 422 6.71 2.97 0.77
C MET A 422 5.46 3.60 1.38
N GLY A 423 5.62 4.35 2.48
CA GLY A 423 4.50 4.99 3.16
C GLY A 423 3.83 6.04 2.28
N VAL A 424 4.51 7.16 2.05
CA VAL A 424 3.88 8.34 1.47
C VAL A 424 3.89 8.33 -0.06
N ALA A 425 4.92 7.81 -0.74
CA ALA A 425 4.83 7.73 -2.20
C ALA A 425 3.63 6.87 -2.64
N ALA A 426 3.37 5.73 -1.98
CA ALA A 426 2.17 4.94 -2.26
C ALA A 426 0.87 5.74 -2.02
N ILE A 427 0.80 6.53 -0.94
CA ILE A 427 -0.33 7.45 -0.67
C ILE A 427 -0.47 8.50 -1.77
N PHE A 428 0.62 9.04 -2.32
CA PHE A 428 0.57 9.93 -3.47
C PHE A 428 0.02 9.23 -4.71
N GLY A 429 0.34 7.94 -4.89
CA GLY A 429 -0.30 7.09 -5.90
C GLY A 429 -1.82 6.94 -5.67
N ILE A 430 -2.26 6.75 -4.42
CA ILE A 430 -3.68 6.70 -4.04
C ILE A 430 -4.38 8.03 -4.34
N PHE A 431 -3.77 9.16 -4.00
CA PHE A 431 -4.34 10.47 -4.32
C PHE A 431 -4.40 10.71 -5.83
N ALA A 432 -3.34 10.40 -6.57
CA ALA A 432 -3.33 10.48 -8.04
C ALA A 432 -4.47 9.63 -8.64
N ALA A 433 -4.62 8.38 -8.20
CA ALA A 433 -5.72 7.49 -8.61
C ALA A 433 -7.08 8.08 -8.27
N THR A 434 -7.24 8.61 -7.05
CA THR A 434 -8.50 9.21 -6.58
C THR A 434 -8.90 10.36 -7.50
N TYR A 435 -8.05 11.39 -7.65
CA TYR A 435 -8.37 12.55 -8.49
C TYR A 435 -8.57 12.17 -9.96
N PHE A 436 -7.81 11.21 -10.49
CA PHE A 436 -7.91 10.77 -11.88
C PHE A 436 -9.22 10.02 -12.16
N TRP A 437 -9.58 9.07 -11.29
CA TRP A 437 -10.71 8.17 -11.52
C TRP A 437 -12.00 8.57 -10.79
N PHE A 438 -12.00 9.61 -9.95
CA PHE A 438 -13.21 10.15 -9.33
C PHE A 438 -14.36 10.38 -10.33
N PRO A 439 -14.16 11.03 -11.51
CA PRO A 439 -15.21 11.18 -12.51
C PRO A 439 -15.68 9.86 -13.12
N LYS A 440 -14.86 8.81 -13.11
CA LYS A 440 -15.28 7.47 -13.57
C LYS A 440 -16.10 6.75 -12.50
N MET A 441 -15.72 6.85 -11.24
CA MET A 441 -16.43 6.21 -10.13
C MET A 441 -17.77 6.88 -9.81
N PHE A 442 -17.83 8.21 -9.88
CA PHE A 442 -18.97 8.99 -9.36
C PHE A 442 -19.61 9.95 -10.38
N GLY A 443 -19.09 10.04 -11.60
CA GLY A 443 -19.64 10.90 -12.66
C GLY A 443 -19.42 12.40 -12.45
N ARG A 444 -18.57 12.79 -11.48
CA ARG A 444 -18.27 14.17 -11.10
C ARG A 444 -16.79 14.39 -10.87
N PHE A 445 -16.31 15.63 -10.89
CA PHE A 445 -14.94 15.98 -10.52
C PHE A 445 -14.83 16.39 -9.06
N LEU A 446 -13.64 16.17 -8.52
CA LEU A 446 -13.17 16.87 -7.32
C LEU A 446 -12.78 18.30 -7.69
N ASN A 447 -12.84 19.22 -6.72
CA ASN A 447 -12.43 20.60 -6.93
C ASN A 447 -10.91 20.68 -7.09
N GLU A 448 -10.44 21.16 -8.26
CA GLU A 448 -9.02 21.28 -8.59
C GLU A 448 -8.27 22.32 -7.76
N ARG A 449 -8.92 23.41 -7.34
CA ARG A 449 -8.27 24.44 -6.52
C ARG A 449 -7.96 23.93 -5.12
N ILE A 450 -8.94 23.29 -4.49
CA ILE A 450 -8.76 22.65 -3.17
C ILE A 450 -7.75 21.51 -3.29
N GLY A 451 -7.83 20.73 -4.37
CA GLY A 451 -6.89 19.64 -4.63
C GLY A 451 -5.43 20.10 -4.75
N LYS A 452 -5.17 21.22 -5.43
CA LYS A 452 -3.83 21.82 -5.53
C LYS A 452 -3.31 22.34 -4.20
N ILE A 453 -4.18 22.92 -3.35
CA ILE A 453 -3.81 23.35 -2.00
C ILE A 453 -3.46 22.12 -1.14
N HIS A 454 -4.30 21.09 -1.17
CA HIS A 454 -4.04 19.81 -0.50
C HIS A 454 -2.70 19.20 -0.93
N PHE A 455 -2.43 19.19 -2.24
CA PHE A 455 -1.15 18.73 -2.79
C PHE A 455 0.04 19.49 -2.19
N TRP A 456 0.07 20.83 -2.28
CA TRP A 456 1.26 21.59 -1.90
C TRP A 456 1.55 21.51 -0.39
N ILE A 457 0.51 21.60 0.44
CA ILE A 457 0.69 21.46 1.90
C ILE A 457 1.19 20.05 2.22
N THR A 458 0.62 19.02 1.60
CA THR A 458 1.04 17.63 1.83
C THR A 458 2.46 17.39 1.33
N PHE A 459 2.81 17.82 0.12
CA PHE A 459 4.12 17.60 -0.48
C PHE A 459 5.25 18.25 0.32
N ILE A 460 5.11 19.53 0.67
CA ILE A 460 6.11 20.24 1.47
C ILE A 460 6.17 19.64 2.88
N GLY A 461 5.01 19.36 3.47
CA GLY A 461 4.90 18.78 4.81
C GLY A 461 5.60 17.43 4.93
N VAL A 462 5.46 16.56 3.93
CA VAL A 462 6.11 15.24 3.90
C VAL A 462 7.64 15.36 3.93
N TYR A 463 8.22 16.25 3.11
CA TYR A 463 9.66 16.51 3.18
C TYR A 463 10.05 17.12 4.53
N ALA A 464 9.25 18.05 5.07
CA ALA A 464 9.51 18.66 6.38
C ALA A 464 9.40 17.66 7.56
N ILE A 465 8.67 16.56 7.43
CA ILE A 465 8.57 15.52 8.46
C ILE A 465 9.68 14.49 8.29
N PHE A 466 9.81 13.88 7.11
CA PHE A 466 10.59 12.66 6.94
C PHE A 466 12.03 12.91 6.48
N MET A 467 12.34 14.05 5.86
CA MET A 467 13.74 14.39 5.56
C MET A 467 14.54 14.60 6.86
N PRO A 468 14.05 15.35 7.87
CA PRO A 468 14.74 15.46 9.17
C PRO A 468 14.97 14.12 9.87
N MET A 469 14.07 13.13 9.70
CA MET A 469 14.26 11.79 10.29
C MET A 469 15.55 11.11 9.84
N HIS A 470 15.99 11.34 8.59
CA HIS A 470 17.27 10.82 8.12
C HIS A 470 18.45 11.44 8.90
N PHE A 471 18.41 12.74 9.15
CA PHE A 471 19.47 13.44 9.86
C PHE A 471 19.53 13.05 11.35
N ILE A 472 18.39 13.00 12.05
CA ILE A 472 18.40 12.55 13.45
C ILE A 472 18.73 11.06 13.58
N GLY A 473 18.42 10.25 12.56
CA GLY A 473 18.84 8.86 12.47
C GLY A 473 20.36 8.72 12.34
N LEU A 474 21.00 9.55 11.50
CA LEU A 474 22.46 9.64 11.40
C LEU A 474 23.11 10.08 12.72
N SER A 475 22.43 10.91 13.51
CA SER A 475 22.87 11.28 14.86
C SER A 475 22.64 10.18 15.91
N GLY A 476 22.16 9.00 15.52
CA GLY A 476 21.98 7.85 16.40
C GLY A 476 20.66 7.81 17.16
N HIS A 477 19.64 8.58 16.75
CA HIS A 477 18.33 8.54 17.41
C HIS A 477 17.61 7.21 17.14
N PRO A 478 17.39 6.35 18.16
CA PRO A 478 16.71 5.06 17.97
C PRO A 478 15.22 5.27 17.70
N ARG A 479 14.62 4.35 16.95
CA ARG A 479 13.14 4.29 16.82
C ARG A 479 12.51 3.66 18.07
N ARG A 480 11.21 3.89 18.27
CA ARG A 480 10.37 3.25 19.31
C ARG A 480 10.64 3.68 20.76
N TYR A 481 11.42 4.74 20.99
CA TYR A 481 11.56 5.33 22.32
C TYR A 481 10.35 6.24 22.59
N ALA A 482 9.73 6.05 23.76
CA ALA A 482 8.60 6.86 24.23
C ALA A 482 9.10 8.17 24.88
N ASP A 483 10.26 8.10 25.54
CA ASP A 483 10.91 9.24 26.17
C ASP A 483 12.41 9.22 25.84
N THR A 484 12.91 10.38 25.43
CA THR A 484 14.30 10.62 25.02
C THR A 484 15.05 11.53 26.01
N THR A 485 14.36 12.10 26.99
CA THR A 485 14.90 13.12 27.90
C THR A 485 15.96 12.58 28.87
N ALA A 486 15.92 11.28 29.17
CA ALA A 486 16.90 10.60 30.02
C ALA A 486 18.28 10.41 29.36
N VAL A 487 18.39 10.62 28.03
CA VAL A 487 19.63 10.40 27.27
C VAL A 487 20.16 11.74 26.74
N GLN A 488 21.25 12.23 27.34
CA GLN A 488 21.75 13.60 27.13
C GLN A 488 22.01 13.96 25.65
N PHE A 489 22.52 13.04 24.84
CA PHE A 489 22.78 13.32 23.42
C PHE A 489 21.48 13.35 22.57
N LEU A 490 20.43 12.63 23.00
CA LEU A 490 19.13 12.64 22.31
C LEU A 490 18.35 13.91 22.62
N ALA A 491 18.47 14.47 23.83
CA ALA A 491 17.82 15.72 24.21
C ALA A 491 18.20 16.90 23.29
N GLN A 492 19.41 16.88 22.71
CA GLN A 492 19.85 17.90 21.74
C GLN A 492 19.04 17.86 20.43
N LEU A 493 18.32 16.77 20.16
CA LEU A 493 17.50 16.57 18.96
C LEU A 493 16.03 16.98 19.16
N ASP A 494 15.63 17.34 20.38
CA ASP A 494 14.27 17.76 20.72
C ASP A 494 13.74 18.95 19.89
N PRO A 495 14.55 19.97 19.52
CA PRO A 495 14.10 21.03 18.62
C PRO A 495 13.67 20.48 17.24
N VAL A 496 14.34 19.45 16.74
CA VAL A 496 14.01 18.80 15.46
C VAL A 496 12.72 17.99 15.60
N HIS A 497 12.49 17.34 16.75
CA HIS A 497 11.20 16.71 17.04
C HIS A 497 10.06 17.71 17.08
N THR A 498 10.27 18.87 17.71
CA THR A 498 9.28 19.95 17.74
C THR A 498 8.92 20.40 16.32
N PHE A 499 9.93 20.67 15.49
CA PHE A 499 9.73 21.06 14.09
C PHE A 499 8.93 20.01 13.31
N MET A 500 9.37 18.74 13.35
CA MET A 500 8.69 17.64 12.68
C MET A 500 7.25 17.45 13.18
N THR A 501 6.97 17.67 14.47
CA THR A 501 5.62 17.54 15.04
C THR A 501 4.71 18.66 14.55
N VAL A 502 5.18 19.90 14.51
CA VAL A 502 4.42 21.03 13.92
C VAL A 502 4.12 20.74 12.44
N ALA A 503 5.11 20.29 11.68
CA ALA A 503 4.92 19.90 10.28
C ALA A 503 3.91 18.74 10.14
N ALA A 504 3.95 17.74 11.02
CA ALA A 504 3.02 16.62 11.04
C ALA A 504 1.58 17.06 11.32
N VAL A 505 1.36 17.97 12.28
CA VAL A 505 0.03 18.52 12.58
C VAL A 505 -0.53 19.29 11.40
N ILE A 506 0.26 20.16 10.76
CA ILE A 506 -0.16 20.92 9.57
C ILE A 506 -0.50 19.98 8.41
N THR A 507 0.36 18.98 8.17
CA THR A 507 0.18 17.98 7.11
C THR A 507 -1.04 17.08 7.36
N GLY A 508 -1.27 16.70 8.62
CA GLY A 508 -2.45 15.96 9.06
C GLY A 508 -3.74 16.78 8.84
N ALA A 509 -3.73 18.06 9.20
CA ALA A 509 -4.85 18.96 8.98
C ALA A 509 -5.18 19.14 7.49
N ALA A 510 -4.16 19.12 6.60
CA ALA A 510 -4.38 19.17 5.16
C ALA A 510 -5.21 17.98 4.64
N GLN A 511 -5.22 16.84 5.34
CA GLN A 511 -6.05 15.70 4.95
C GLN A 511 -7.55 15.98 5.17
N LEU A 512 -7.91 16.90 6.08
CA LEU A 512 -9.29 17.37 6.21
C LEU A 512 -9.75 18.15 4.97
N LEU A 513 -8.84 18.87 4.30
CA LEU A 513 -9.14 19.52 3.01
C LEU A 513 -9.45 18.48 1.93
N PHE A 514 -8.70 17.37 1.91
CA PHE A 514 -8.97 16.26 1.01
C PHE A 514 -10.33 15.62 1.31
N LEU A 515 -10.63 15.29 2.58
CA LEU A 515 -11.91 14.71 2.96
C LEU A 515 -13.08 15.63 2.60
N PHE A 516 -12.95 16.93 2.89
CA PHE A 516 -13.92 17.93 2.48
C PHE A 516 -14.11 17.91 0.96
N ASN A 517 -13.04 17.97 0.18
CA ASN A 517 -13.11 17.92 -1.28
C ASN A 517 -13.76 16.64 -1.79
N PHE A 518 -13.41 15.50 -1.19
CA PHE A 518 -13.93 14.18 -1.53
C PHE A 518 -15.45 14.11 -1.34
N PHE A 519 -15.93 14.39 -0.13
CA PHE A 519 -17.36 14.33 0.18
C PHE A 519 -18.15 15.43 -0.54
N TRP A 520 -17.61 16.64 -0.63
CA TRP A 520 -18.21 17.71 -1.43
C TRP A 520 -18.33 17.31 -2.90
N GLY A 521 -17.29 16.71 -3.47
CA GLY A 521 -17.26 16.25 -4.86
C GLY A 521 -18.34 15.22 -5.18
N LEU A 522 -18.68 14.33 -4.23
CA LEU A 522 -19.75 13.33 -4.42
C LEU A 522 -21.11 13.98 -4.69
N TRP A 523 -21.43 15.08 -3.99
CA TRP A 523 -22.76 15.70 -4.06
C TRP A 523 -22.82 16.97 -4.92
N LYS A 524 -21.75 17.76 -4.92
CA LYS A 524 -21.68 19.12 -5.47
C LYS A 524 -20.56 19.31 -6.49
N GLY A 525 -19.74 18.30 -6.76
CA GLY A 525 -18.72 18.34 -7.81
C GLY A 525 -19.32 18.59 -9.20
N GLU A 526 -18.58 19.26 -10.08
CA GLU A 526 -19.00 19.47 -11.45
C GLU A 526 -19.19 18.13 -12.16
N LYS A 527 -20.26 17.99 -12.96
CA LYS A 527 -20.51 16.75 -13.70
C LYS A 527 -19.46 16.58 -14.79
N ALA A 528 -18.99 15.35 -14.99
CA ALA A 528 -18.13 15.05 -16.12
C ALA A 528 -18.87 15.39 -17.43
N PRO A 529 -18.29 16.18 -18.34
CA PRO A 529 -18.96 16.66 -19.55
C PRO A 529 -19.24 15.52 -20.55
N ASP A 530 -18.42 14.48 -20.52
CA ASP A 530 -18.51 13.34 -21.41
C ASP A 530 -17.96 12.07 -20.72
N ILE A 531 -17.99 10.94 -21.45
CA ILE A 531 -17.57 9.61 -20.97
C ILE A 531 -16.04 9.55 -20.71
N ASN A 532 -15.27 10.35 -21.44
CA ASN A 532 -13.81 10.39 -21.47
C ASN A 532 -13.28 11.82 -21.25
N PRO A 533 -13.52 12.42 -20.07
CA PRO A 533 -13.19 13.82 -19.83
C PRO A 533 -11.69 14.12 -19.97
N TRP A 534 -10.85 13.10 -19.83
CA TRP A 534 -9.40 13.20 -19.91
C TRP A 534 -8.85 12.92 -21.32
N LYS A 535 -9.69 12.51 -22.26
CA LYS A 535 -9.27 12.02 -23.58
C LYS A 535 -8.18 10.95 -23.43
N ALA A 536 -8.40 10.01 -22.51
CA ALA A 536 -7.51 8.89 -22.23
C ALA A 536 -7.73 7.75 -23.23
N THR A 537 -6.76 6.85 -23.35
CA THR A 537 -6.72 5.83 -24.41
C THR A 537 -7.23 4.45 -23.97
N SER A 538 -7.31 4.17 -22.68
CA SER A 538 -7.68 2.85 -22.15
C SER A 538 -9.20 2.61 -22.05
N LEU A 539 -9.59 1.34 -21.90
CA LEU A 539 -10.97 0.89 -22.04
C LEU A 539 -11.94 1.44 -20.98
N GLU A 540 -11.49 1.79 -19.78
CA GLU A 540 -12.38 2.35 -18.74
C GLU A 540 -12.97 3.69 -19.14
N TRP A 541 -12.34 4.39 -20.08
CA TRP A 541 -12.83 5.65 -20.63
C TRP A 541 -13.72 5.46 -21.86
N THR A 542 -14.13 4.23 -22.15
CA THR A 542 -15.07 3.92 -23.25
C THR A 542 -16.47 3.55 -22.74
N VAL A 543 -16.64 3.44 -21.42
CA VAL A 543 -17.90 3.06 -20.75
C VAL A 543 -18.46 4.22 -19.95
N PRO A 544 -19.80 4.33 -19.78
CA PRO A 544 -20.44 5.39 -18.99
C PRO A 544 -19.87 5.55 -17.57
N SER A 545 -20.14 6.70 -16.95
CA SER A 545 -19.73 6.99 -15.57
C SER A 545 -20.96 7.29 -14.70
N PRO A 546 -21.23 6.51 -13.64
CA PRO A 546 -20.57 5.25 -13.28
C PRO A 546 -20.81 4.13 -14.32
N PRO A 547 -19.90 3.15 -14.45
CA PRO A 547 -20.08 2.04 -15.39
C PRO A 547 -21.30 1.17 -15.05
N PRO A 548 -21.97 0.58 -16.06
CA PRO A 548 -23.07 -0.37 -15.85
C PRO A 548 -22.57 -1.69 -15.22
N HIS A 549 -23.49 -2.54 -14.78
CA HIS A 549 -23.16 -3.76 -14.01
C HIS A 549 -22.14 -4.66 -14.72
N ASP A 550 -22.36 -4.96 -15.99
CA ASP A 550 -21.50 -5.81 -16.82
C ASP A 550 -20.38 -5.03 -17.55
N ASN A 551 -20.15 -3.78 -17.13
CA ASN A 551 -19.22 -2.79 -17.70
C ASN A 551 -19.54 -2.34 -19.14
N PHE A 552 -19.90 -3.25 -20.04
CA PHE A 552 -19.97 -3.02 -21.48
C PHE A 552 -21.36 -3.24 -22.11
N GLN A 553 -22.43 -3.43 -21.32
CA GLN A 553 -23.82 -3.59 -21.79
C GLN A 553 -23.97 -4.67 -22.88
N GLY A 554 -23.31 -5.81 -22.69
CA GLY A 554 -23.27 -6.93 -23.63
C GLY A 554 -22.42 -6.69 -24.91
N ARG A 555 -21.84 -5.51 -25.08
CA ARG A 555 -21.01 -5.14 -26.26
C ARG A 555 -19.53 -5.06 -25.89
N PHE A 556 -18.91 -6.22 -25.72
CA PHE A 556 -17.50 -6.31 -25.36
C PHE A 556 -16.58 -5.71 -26.44
N PRO A 557 -15.61 -4.86 -26.06
CA PRO A 557 -14.76 -4.16 -27.02
C PRO A 557 -13.73 -5.10 -27.64
N THR A 558 -13.37 -4.90 -28.90
CA THR A 558 -12.16 -5.52 -29.48
C THR A 558 -11.00 -4.54 -29.37
N VAL A 559 -9.83 -5.00 -28.92
CA VAL A 559 -8.63 -4.19 -28.76
C VAL A 559 -7.72 -4.34 -29.98
N TYR A 560 -7.33 -3.21 -30.58
CA TYR A 560 -6.52 -3.17 -31.79
C TYR A 560 -5.06 -2.77 -31.50
N ARG A 561 -4.82 -1.96 -30.47
CA ARG A 561 -3.52 -1.31 -30.20
C ARG A 561 -3.13 -1.24 -28.73
N GLY A 562 -1.95 -0.68 -28.48
CA GLY A 562 -1.40 -0.49 -27.13
C GLY A 562 -2.14 0.55 -26.29
N PRO A 563 -1.89 0.60 -24.98
CA PRO A 563 -2.69 1.37 -24.02
C PRO A 563 -2.35 2.86 -23.94
N TYR A 564 -1.32 3.36 -24.62
CA TYR A 564 -0.80 4.74 -24.46
C TYR A 564 -0.60 5.45 -25.80
N GLU A 565 -1.49 5.26 -26.75
CA GLU A 565 -1.41 5.82 -28.11
C GLU A 565 -1.83 7.30 -28.13
N TYR A 566 -0.94 8.16 -27.65
CA TYR A 566 -1.08 9.61 -27.67
C TYR A 566 -0.19 10.24 -28.75
N SER A 567 -0.64 11.34 -29.35
CA SER A 567 0.12 12.16 -30.31
C SER A 567 0.77 11.35 -31.44
N VAL A 568 0.05 10.35 -31.95
CA VAL A 568 0.54 9.50 -33.05
C VAL A 568 0.69 10.35 -34.31
N PRO A 569 1.88 10.40 -34.95
CA PRO A 569 2.07 11.19 -36.16
C PRO A 569 1.08 10.83 -37.27
N GLY A 570 0.37 11.83 -37.80
CA GLY A 570 -0.64 11.65 -38.86
C GLY A 570 -2.04 11.26 -38.36
N ALA A 571 -2.24 11.05 -37.06
CA ALA A 571 -3.58 10.89 -36.49
C ALA A 571 -4.34 12.22 -36.43
N ALA A 572 -5.66 12.17 -36.62
CA ALA A 572 -6.52 13.36 -36.58
C ALA A 572 -6.66 13.95 -35.16
N GLU A 573 -6.62 13.09 -34.14
CA GLU A 573 -6.70 13.47 -32.73
C GLU A 573 -5.38 13.17 -32.00
N ASP A 574 -5.15 13.85 -30.88
CA ASP A 574 -3.96 13.68 -30.05
C ASP A 574 -4.00 12.42 -29.15
N TYR A 575 -5.05 11.60 -29.29
CA TYR A 575 -5.19 10.30 -28.61
C TYR A 575 -5.99 9.34 -29.46
N THR A 576 -5.65 8.06 -29.41
CA THR A 576 -6.38 7.00 -30.11
C THR A 576 -6.77 5.90 -29.12
N PRO A 577 -8.07 5.71 -28.82
CA PRO A 577 -8.51 4.66 -27.91
C PRO A 577 -8.07 3.26 -28.32
N GLN A 578 -7.87 2.36 -27.35
CA GLN A 578 -7.46 0.97 -27.58
C GLN A 578 -8.43 0.17 -28.46
N ASN A 579 -9.71 0.54 -28.43
CA ASN A 579 -10.80 -0.13 -29.15
C ASN A 579 -11.19 0.54 -30.47
N ALA A 580 -10.54 1.63 -30.88
CA ALA A 580 -10.80 2.20 -32.19
C ALA A 580 -10.21 1.29 -33.29
N PRO A 581 -10.94 0.92 -34.36
CA PRO A 581 -10.42 0.09 -35.45
C PRO A 581 -9.21 0.74 -36.15
N ASP A 582 -8.36 -0.06 -36.78
CA ASP A 582 -7.29 0.45 -37.64
C ASP A 582 -7.89 0.87 -38.98
N THR A 583 -7.79 2.15 -39.34
CA THR A 583 -8.33 2.69 -40.62
C THR A 583 -7.41 2.43 -41.82
N GLY A 584 -6.59 1.38 -41.79
CA GLY A 584 -5.75 0.95 -42.91
C GLY A 584 -4.48 1.79 -43.19
N GLN A 585 -4.27 2.91 -42.50
CA GLN A 585 -3.08 3.77 -42.71
C GLN A 585 -1.91 3.51 -41.74
N THR A 586 -2.10 2.68 -40.71
CA THR A 586 -1.14 2.51 -39.59
C THR A 586 -0.61 1.08 -39.43
N ALA A 587 -0.70 0.25 -40.48
CA ALA A 587 -0.33 -1.17 -40.42
C ALA A 587 1.19 -1.48 -40.28
N SER A 588 2.05 -0.47 -40.16
CA SER A 588 3.48 -0.67 -39.90
C SER A 588 3.89 0.03 -38.62
N ARG A 589 3.97 -0.71 -37.51
CA ARG A 589 4.84 -0.48 -36.32
C ARG A 589 4.36 -1.40 -35.17
N GLN A 590 4.97 -2.58 -35.08
CA GLN A 590 4.91 -3.47 -33.89
C GLN A 590 6.23 -3.42 -33.12
#